data_AF-X1DM34-F1
#
_entry.id   AF-X1DM34-F1
#
_cell.length_a   1.000
_cell.length_b   1.000
_cell.length_c   1.000
_cell.angle_alpha   90.00
_cell.angle_beta   90.00
_cell.angle_gamma   90.00
#
_symmetry.space_group_name_H-M   'P 1'
#
loop_
_entity.id
_entity.type
_entity.pdbx_description
1 polymer ?
#
loop_
_entity_poly.entity_id
_entity_poly.type
_entity_poly.pdbx_seq_one_letter_code
_entity_poly.pdbx_strand_id
1 'polypeptide(L)'
;QKSLPETDFVETYHRALFKSLAKSPQTVFKLLSRYLKSIRPKVTVNPDGAFDLGIDFMPEIDEALTDIMDVPLRYAEKTGKNITIAFDEFQQISCIQNRSLEKKIRNIIQEQSNKISYIFLGSKHHM
;
A
#
# COMPACT_ATOMS: atom_id res chain seq x y z
N GLN A 1 -10.85 -13.91 -18.28
CA GLN A 1 -9.96 -12.99 -17.54
C GLN A 1 -10.71 -12.55 -16.28
N LYS A 2 -10.18 -12.83 -15.08
CA LYS A 2 -10.84 -12.48 -13.81
C LYS A 2 -10.55 -11.01 -13.53
N SER A 3 -11.58 -10.18 -13.36
CA SER A 3 -11.37 -8.77 -13.00
C SER A 3 -10.82 -8.69 -11.58
N LEU A 4 -9.85 -7.80 -11.35
CA LEU A 4 -9.35 -7.50 -10.01
C LEU A 4 -10.20 -6.35 -9.43
N PRO A 5 -10.94 -6.58 -8.33
CA PRO A 5 -11.58 -5.50 -7.59
C PRO A 5 -10.55 -4.49 -7.10
N GLU A 6 -10.91 -3.20 -7.13
CA GLU A 6 -10.05 -2.11 -6.66
C GLU A 6 -9.71 -2.27 -5.18
N THR A 7 -10.68 -2.77 -4.42
CA THR A 7 -10.54 -3.12 -3.01
C THR A 7 -9.48 -4.18 -2.79
N ASP A 8 -9.37 -5.18 -3.67
CA ASP A 8 -8.44 -6.30 -3.51
C ASP A 8 -6.99 -5.83 -3.62
N PHE A 9 -6.70 -4.90 -4.53
CA PHE A 9 -5.37 -4.30 -4.64
C PHE A 9 -5.01 -3.52 -3.38
N VAL A 10 -5.89 -2.62 -2.95
CA VAL A 10 -5.71 -1.77 -1.77
C VAL A 10 -5.58 -2.63 -0.50
N GLU A 11 -6.36 -3.71 -0.41
CA GLU A 11 -6.32 -4.67 0.69
C GLU A 11 -5.01 -5.46 0.74
N THR A 12 -4.58 -5.99 -0.40
CA THR A 12 -3.34 -6.75 -0.51
C THR A 12 -2.14 -5.87 -0.22
N TYR A 13 -2.13 -4.65 -0.77
CA TYR A 13 -1.05 -3.69 -0.61
C TYR A 13 -0.88 -3.26 0.86
N HIS A 14 -1.96 -2.85 1.54
CA HIS A 14 -1.83 -2.41 2.93
C HIS A 14 -1.38 -3.56 3.84
N ARG A 15 -1.87 -4.78 3.61
CA ARG A 15 -1.51 -5.93 4.43
C ARG A 15 -0.03 -6.25 4.31
N ALA A 16 0.50 -6.26 3.10
CA ALA A 16 1.93 -6.46 2.86
C ALA A 16 2.77 -5.34 3.50
N LEU A 17 2.33 -4.10 3.33
CA LEU A 17 2.98 -2.92 3.88
C LEU A 17 3.03 -2.98 5.42
N PHE A 18 1.91 -3.23 6.09
CA PHE A 18 1.86 -3.30 7.55
C PHE A 18 2.63 -4.48 8.10
N LYS A 19 2.56 -5.66 7.48
CA LYS A 19 3.39 -6.80 7.89
C LYS A 19 4.88 -6.46 7.87
N SER A 20 5.33 -5.67 6.88
CA SER A 20 6.72 -5.24 6.76
C SER A 20 7.09 -4.14 7.78
N LEU A 21 6.19 -3.16 7.97
CA LEU A 21 6.43 -2.01 8.84
C LEU A 21 6.10 -2.22 10.33
N ALA A 22 5.34 -3.27 10.68
CA ALA A 22 4.92 -3.61 12.03
C ALA A 22 6.07 -3.94 13.00
N LYS A 23 7.32 -4.00 12.52
CA LYS A 23 8.51 -3.94 13.39
C LYS A 23 8.58 -2.64 14.22
N SER A 24 7.86 -1.59 13.81
CA SER A 24 7.69 -0.35 14.58
C SER A 24 6.23 0.15 14.53
N PRO A 25 5.29 -0.56 15.16
CA PRO A 25 3.85 -0.32 14.98
C PRO A 25 3.44 1.06 15.49
N GLN A 26 4.10 1.58 16.54
CA GLN A 26 3.88 2.93 17.05
C GLN A 26 4.28 4.02 16.04
N THR A 27 5.40 3.84 15.33
CA THR A 27 5.89 4.80 14.33
C THR A 27 4.97 4.86 13.13
N VAL A 28 4.50 3.69 12.70
CA VAL A 28 3.56 3.53 11.60
C VAL A 28 2.20 4.09 12.00
N PHE A 29 1.66 3.73 13.16
CA PHE A 29 0.39 4.27 13.65
C PHE A 29 0.41 5.80 13.70
N LYS A 30 1.47 6.40 14.25
CA LYS A 30 1.65 7.87 14.27
C LYS A 30 1.79 8.50 12.88
N LEU A 31 2.25 7.74 11.90
CA LEU A 31 2.32 8.18 10.51
C LEU A 31 0.92 8.14 9.89
N LEU A 32 0.24 7.01 9.98
CA LEU A 32 -1.13 6.85 9.46
C LEU A 32 -2.08 7.88 10.07
N SER A 33 -2.07 8.04 11.39
CA SER A 33 -2.97 8.96 12.10
C SER A 33 -2.69 10.44 11.83
N ARG A 34 -1.50 10.78 11.32
CA ARG A 34 -1.08 12.18 11.11
C ARG A 34 -1.25 12.61 9.65
N TYR A 35 -1.00 11.71 8.71
CA TYR A 35 -0.88 12.05 7.31
C TYR A 35 -2.03 11.55 6.45
N LEU A 36 -2.73 10.51 6.89
CA LEU A 36 -3.79 9.89 6.10
C LEU A 36 -5.15 10.31 6.62
N LYS A 37 -5.94 10.93 5.75
CA LYS A 37 -7.27 11.45 6.09
C LYS A 37 -8.37 10.44 5.78
N SER A 38 -8.15 9.62 4.76
CA SER A 38 -9.16 8.72 4.20
C SER A 38 -9.00 7.29 4.72
N ILE A 39 -8.07 7.09 5.68
CA ILE A 39 -7.75 5.80 6.29
C ILE A 39 -7.78 5.93 7.82
N ARG A 40 -8.55 5.07 8.48
CA ARG A 40 -8.60 5.00 9.95
C ARG A 40 -7.77 3.80 10.45
N PRO A 41 -6.58 4.03 11.03
CA PRO A 41 -5.77 2.94 11.55
C PRO A 41 -6.40 2.33 12.81
N LYS A 42 -6.40 1.01 12.88
CA LYS A 42 -6.84 0.23 14.04
C LYS A 42 -5.66 -0.63 14.52
N VAL A 43 -5.37 -0.56 15.81
CA VAL A 43 -4.36 -1.43 16.44
C VAL A 43 -5.11 -2.48 17.24
N THR A 44 -4.82 -3.75 16.97
CA THR A 44 -5.33 -4.88 17.73
C THR A 44 -4.16 -5.55 18.43
N VAL A 45 -4.32 -5.85 19.72
CA VAL A 45 -3.36 -6.65 20.48
C VAL A 45 -3.88 -8.07 20.51
N ASN A 46 -3.09 -9.00 19.96
CA ASN A 46 -3.43 -10.40 19.96
C ASN A 46 -3.15 -11.04 21.32
N PRO A 47 -3.79 -12.18 21.64
CA PRO A 47 -3.59 -12.87 22.92
C PRO A 47 -2.14 -13.33 23.17
N ASP A 48 -1.34 -13.48 22.11
CA ASP A 48 0.09 -13.82 22.15
C ASP A 48 1.01 -12.61 22.39
N GLY A 49 0.44 -11.41 22.54
CA GLY A 49 1.17 -10.16 22.71
C GLY A 49 1.67 -9.54 21.41
N ALA A 50 1.37 -10.13 20.24
CA ALA A 50 1.64 -9.52 18.95
C ALA A 50 0.70 -8.33 18.68
N PHE A 51 1.20 -7.35 17.92
CA PHE A 51 0.40 -6.22 17.46
C PHE A 51 0.03 -6.43 16.00
N ASP A 52 -1.28 -6.41 15.71
CA ASP A 52 -1.78 -6.28 14.35
C ASP A 52 -2.23 -4.84 14.08
N LEU A 53 -1.79 -4.32 12.94
CA LEU A 53 -2.22 -3.03 12.43
C LEU A 53 -3.21 -3.29 11.30
N GLY A 54 -4.45 -2.89 11.48
CA GLY A 54 -5.49 -2.88 10.47
C GLY A 54 -5.84 -1.45 10.04
N ILE A 55 -6.58 -1.32 8.95
CA ILE A 55 -7.15 -0.05 8.51
C ILE A 55 -8.59 -0.21 8.07
N ASP A 56 -9.42 0.74 8.47
CA ASP A 56 -10.74 0.92 7.91
C ASP A 56 -10.66 2.03 6.86
N PHE A 57 -11.02 1.69 5.62
CA PHE A 57 -11.07 2.64 4.52
C PHE A 57 -12.36 3.45 4.59
N MET A 58 -12.25 4.76 4.40
CA MET A 58 -13.41 5.60 4.12
C MET A 58 -13.93 5.30 2.70
N PRO A 59 -15.22 5.58 2.39
CA PRO A 59 -15.87 5.14 1.15
C PRO A 59 -15.21 5.62 -0.16
N GLU A 60 -14.30 6.60 -0.11
CA GLU A 60 -13.58 7.10 -1.27
C GLU A 60 -12.27 6.31 -1.52
N ILE A 61 -12.41 5.22 -2.28
CA ILE A 61 -11.32 4.28 -2.58
C ILE A 61 -10.12 4.94 -3.28
N ASP A 62 -10.38 5.95 -4.10
CA ASP A 62 -9.34 6.71 -4.81
C ASP A 62 -8.44 7.48 -3.85
N GLU A 63 -9.01 8.10 -2.82
CA GLU A 63 -8.24 8.83 -1.81
C GLU A 63 -7.51 7.85 -0.90
N ALA A 64 -8.20 6.78 -0.47
CA ALA A 64 -7.60 5.70 0.29
C ALA A 64 -6.39 5.07 -0.43
N LEU A 65 -6.46 4.88 -1.76
CA LEU A 65 -5.33 4.39 -2.54
C LEU A 65 -4.14 5.36 -2.47
N THR A 66 -4.38 6.66 -2.71
CA THR A 66 -3.30 7.66 -2.64
C THR A 66 -2.65 7.65 -1.26
N ASP A 67 -3.48 7.68 -0.22
CA ASP A 67 -3.05 7.72 1.16
C ASP A 67 -2.20 6.50 1.51
N ILE A 68 -2.65 5.29 1.17
CA ILE A 68 -1.91 4.07 1.52
C ILE A 68 -0.60 3.95 0.73
N MET A 69 -0.60 4.35 -0.56
CA MET A 69 0.60 4.31 -1.39
C MET A 69 1.61 5.40 -1.04
N ASP A 70 1.23 6.45 -0.31
CA ASP A 70 2.14 7.48 0.21
C ASP A 70 2.87 7.03 1.49
N VAL A 71 2.34 6.03 2.22
CA VAL A 71 2.93 5.55 3.48
C VAL A 71 4.40 5.15 3.38
N PRO A 72 4.86 4.37 2.39
CA PRO A 72 6.28 4.05 2.26
C PRO A 72 7.13 5.31 2.13
N LEU A 73 6.74 6.25 1.27
CA LEU A 73 7.47 7.50 1.08
C LEU A 73 7.61 8.26 2.40
N ARG A 74 6.50 8.47 3.10
CA ARG A 74 6.51 9.17 4.40
C ARG A 74 7.33 8.45 5.46
N TYR A 75 7.28 7.12 5.47
CA TYR A 75 8.07 6.32 6.39
C TYR A 75 9.57 6.44 6.10
N ALA A 76 9.97 6.42 4.83
CA ALA A 76 11.36 6.63 4.41
C ALA A 76 11.85 8.02 4.84
N GLU A 77 11.08 9.07 4.58
CA GLU A 77 11.41 10.44 4.98
C GLU A 77 11.56 10.60 6.50
N LYS A 78 10.68 9.96 7.27
CA LYS A 78 10.68 10.08 8.74
C LYS A 78 11.79 9.26 9.41
N THR A 79 12.16 8.12 8.83
CA THR A 79 13.11 7.19 9.45
C THR A 79 14.50 7.25 8.82
N GLY A 80 14.66 7.91 7.68
CA GLY A 80 15.89 7.92 6.89
C GLY A 80 16.24 6.55 6.26
N LYS A 81 15.29 5.60 6.27
CA LYS A 81 15.52 4.25 5.74
C LYS A 81 15.18 4.19 4.26
N ASN A 82 16.02 3.49 3.51
CA ASN A 82 15.71 3.12 2.13
C ASN A 82 14.59 2.07 2.11
N ILE A 83 13.60 2.28 1.25
CA ILE A 83 12.49 1.34 1.05
C ILE A 83 12.53 0.80 -0.36
N THR A 84 12.36 -0.50 -0.48
CA THR A 84 12.17 -1.20 -1.75
C THR A 84 10.81 -1.88 -1.73
N ILE A 85 10.03 -1.68 -2.80
CA ILE A 85 8.72 -2.32 -3.00
C ILE A 85 8.84 -3.25 -4.20
N ALA A 86 8.55 -4.52 -3.99
CA ALA A 86 8.47 -5.51 -5.05
C ALA A 86 7.00 -5.80 -5.36
N PHE A 87 6.59 -5.54 -6.61
CA PHE A 87 5.31 -5.96 -7.13
C PHE A 87 5.51 -7.23 -7.94
N ASP A 88 4.91 -8.33 -7.50
CA ASP A 88 4.77 -9.53 -8.32
C ASP A 88 3.52 -9.46 -9.17
N GLU A 89 3.57 -10.05 -10.37
CA GLU A 89 2.48 -10.05 -11.35
C GLU A 89 1.93 -8.64 -11.66
N PHE A 90 2.81 -7.63 -11.78
CA PHE A 90 2.40 -6.22 -11.93
C PHE A 90 1.47 -5.97 -13.12
N GLN A 91 1.50 -6.83 -14.15
CA GLN A 91 0.54 -6.80 -15.26
C GLN A 91 -0.93 -6.86 -14.82
N GLN A 92 -1.24 -7.44 -13.65
CA GLN A 92 -2.62 -7.54 -13.14
C GLN A 92 -3.26 -6.18 -12.85
N ILE A 93 -2.47 -5.14 -12.60
CA ILE A 93 -2.98 -3.76 -12.42
C ILE A 93 -3.69 -3.28 -13.69
N SER A 94 -3.28 -3.75 -14.87
CA SER A 94 -3.98 -3.42 -16.13
C SER A 94 -5.38 -4.05 -16.27
N CYS A 95 -5.71 -5.01 -15.40
CA CYS A 95 -7.02 -5.68 -15.32
C CYS A 95 -7.98 -5.04 -14.30
N ILE A 96 -7.56 -3.96 -13.63
CA ILE A 96 -8.46 -3.14 -12.80
C ILE A 96 -9.50 -2.49 -13.72
N GLN A 97 -10.78 -2.65 -13.39
CA GLN A 97 -11.88 -2.15 -14.23
C GLN A 97 -11.88 -0.61 -14.33
N ASN A 98 -11.54 0.06 -13.24
CA ASN A 98 -11.40 1.50 -13.19
C ASN A 98 -10.05 1.97 -13.74
N ARG A 99 -10.08 2.46 -14.97
CA ARG A 99 -8.90 3.02 -15.66
C ARG A 99 -8.31 4.25 -14.97
N SER A 100 -9.11 5.02 -14.23
CA SER A 100 -8.60 6.17 -13.47
C SER A 100 -7.72 5.70 -12.33
N LEU A 101 -8.11 4.63 -11.64
CA LEU A 101 -7.32 4.03 -10.57
C LEU A 101 -5.99 3.46 -11.10
N GLU A 102 -6.02 2.72 -12.22
CA GLU A 102 -4.81 2.21 -12.87
C GLU A 102 -3.80 3.33 -13.18
N LYS A 103 -4.27 4.42 -13.81
CA LYS A 103 -3.43 5.58 -14.13
C LYS A 103 -2.85 6.21 -12.88
N LYS A 104 -3.64 6.29 -11.80
CA LYS A 104 -3.23 6.86 -10.52
C LYS A 104 -2.11 6.05 -9.88
N ILE A 105 -2.23 4.72 -9.83
CA ILE A 105 -1.18 3.81 -9.34
C ILE A 105 0.12 4.06 -10.09
N ARG A 106 0.06 4.09 -11.43
CA ARG A 106 1.24 4.34 -12.28
C ARG A 106 1.87 5.71 -11.99
N ASN A 107 1.05 6.75 -11.87
CA ASN A 107 1.53 8.10 -11.59
C ASN A 107 2.24 8.18 -10.24
N ILE A 108 1.66 7.63 -9.18
CA ILE A 108 2.25 7.60 -7.83
C ILE A 108 3.62 6.90 -7.86
N ILE A 109 3.71 5.74 -8.51
CA ILE A 109 4.97 5.00 -8.58
C ILE A 109 6.05 5.79 -9.33
N GLN A 110 5.68 6.48 -10.42
CA GLN A 110 6.61 7.34 -11.16
C GLN A 110 7.10 8.51 -10.31
N GLU A 111 6.22 9.21 -9.62
CA GLU A 111 6.56 10.34 -8.75
C GLU A 111 7.46 9.93 -7.58
N GLN A 112 7.20 8.76 -7.00
CA GLN A 112 7.93 8.24 -5.84
C GLN A 112 9.28 7.59 -6.20
N SER A 113 9.53 7.29 -7.48
CA SER A 113 10.72 6.54 -7.95
C SER A 113 12.07 7.16 -7.58
N ASN A 114 12.13 8.46 -7.33
CA ASN A 114 13.34 9.15 -6.89
C ASN A 114 13.72 8.84 -5.43
N LYS A 115 12.78 8.38 -4.61
CA LYS A 115 12.95 8.14 -3.17
C LYS A 115 12.67 6.69 -2.76
N ILE A 116 11.90 5.97 -3.57
CA ILE A 116 11.51 4.57 -3.34
C ILE A 116 11.96 3.73 -4.53
N SER A 117 12.65 2.63 -4.25
CA SER A 117 13.04 1.68 -5.29
C SER A 117 11.89 0.71 -5.57
N TYR A 118 11.49 0.59 -6.82
CA TYR A 118 10.47 -0.36 -7.25
C TYR A 118 11.09 -1.51 -8.03
N ILE A 119 10.67 -2.73 -7.72
CA ILE A 119 10.98 -3.94 -8.48
C ILE A 119 9.65 -4.44 -9.04
N PHE A 120 9.57 -4.56 -10.35
CA PHE A 120 8.41 -5.14 -11.02
C PHE A 120 8.76 -6.52 -11.52
N LEU A 121 8.05 -7.51 -11.03
CA LEU A 121 8.11 -8.89 -11.48
C LEU A 121 6.82 -9.19 -12.25
N GLY A 122 6.94 -10.08 -13.22
CA GLY A 122 5.80 -10.53 -14.00
C GLY A 122 6.20 -11.73 -14.82
N SER A 123 5.58 -12.87 -14.54
CA SER A 123 5.65 -14.01 -15.45
C SER A 123 4.59 -13.84 -16.53
N LYS A 124 4.97 -13.91 -17.81
CA LYS A 124 3.99 -14.12 -18.88
C LYS A 124 3.57 -15.58 -18.84
N HIS A 125 2.72 -15.97 -17.88
CA HIS A 125 1.94 -17.19 -18.08
C HIS A 125 0.86 -16.86 -19.11
N HIS A 126 1.20 -17.05 -20.39
CA HIS A 126 0.20 -17.36 -21.41
C HIS A 126 -0.47 -18.67 -20.99
N MET A 127 -1.75 -18.61 -20.61
CA MET A 127 -2.69 -19.70 -20.81
C MET A 127 -3.95 -19.10 -21.45
#